data_AF-T1DBI0-F1
#
_entry.id   AF-T1DBI0-F1
#
_cell.length_a   1.000
_cell.length_b   1.000
_cell.length_c   1.000
_cell.angle_alpha   90.00
_cell.angle_beta   90.00
_cell.angle_gamma   90.00
#
_symmetry.space_group_name_H-M   'P 1'
#
loop_
_entity.id
_entity.type
_entity.pdbx_description
1 polymer ?
#
loop_
_entity_poly.entity_id
_entity_poly.type
_entity_poly.pdbx_seq_one_letter_code
_entity_poly.pdbx_strand_id
1 'polypeptide(L)' 'MSYIIVTSRSPYSYDRLKGKTYKRLNIGGVAVVLNDLITEEGGTWVCVGRWRGGQ' A
#
# COMPACT_ATOMS: atom_id res chain seq x y z
N MET A 1 -6.64 18.19 -6.21
CA MET A 1 -5.53 18.03 -7.19
C MET A 1 -5.25 16.53 -7.28
N SER A 2 -4.91 15.93 -8.42
CA SER A 2 -4.67 14.48 -8.47
C SER A 2 -3.18 14.17 -8.29
N TYR A 3 -2.83 13.39 -7.27
CA TYR A 3 -1.44 13.01 -6.99
C TYR A 3 -1.09 11.64 -7.58
N ILE A 4 0.13 11.50 -8.09
CA ILE A 4 0.73 10.20 -8.40
C ILE A 4 1.91 10.02 -7.45
N ILE A 5 1.83 9.02 -6.59
CA ILE A 5 2.88 8.67 -5.63
C ILE A 5 3.58 7.41 -6.11
N VAL A 6 4.89 7.52 -6.37
CA VAL A 6 5.72 6.41 -6.84
C VAL A 6 6.72 6.03 -5.76
N THR A 7 6.59 4.82 -5.24
CA THR A 7 7.51 4.32 -4.20
C THR A 7 7.92 2.88 -4.50
N SER A 8 9.01 2.43 -3.88
CA SER A 8 9.46 1.04 -3.99
C SER A 8 8.52 0.03 -3.32
N ARG A 9 7.62 0.48 -2.43
CA ARG A 9 6.74 -0.36 -1.60
C ARG A 9 5.33 0.22 -1.46
N SER A 10 4.33 -0.65 -1.55
CA SER A 10 2.92 -0.34 -1.27
C SER A 10 2.70 0.16 0.16
N PRO A 11 1.73 1.07 0.39
CA PRO A 11 1.30 1.44 1.74
C PRO A 11 0.54 0.28 2.41
N TYR A 12 0.08 -0.71 1.64
CA TYR A 12 -0.64 -1.88 2.14
C TYR A 12 0.11 -3.19 1.88
N SER A 13 0.01 -4.10 2.84
CA SER A 13 0.34 -5.52 2.70
C SER A 13 -0.94 -6.34 2.63
N TYR A 14 -0.89 -7.44 1.88
CA TYR A 14 -2.00 -8.37 1.69
C TYR A 14 -1.56 -9.77 2.10
N ASP A 15 -2.21 -10.33 3.10
CA ASP A 15 -1.97 -11.69 3.58
C ASP A 15 -3.14 -12.59 3.22
N ARG A 16 -2.88 -13.85 2.87
CA ARG A 16 -3.92 -14.88 2.71
C ARG A 16 -3.92 -15.81 3.92
N LEU A 17 -5.02 -15.80 4.66
CA LEU A 17 -5.24 -16.69 5.80
C LEU A 17 -6.59 -17.41 5.63
N LYS A 18 -6.57 -18.74 5.65
CA LYS A 18 -7.77 -19.60 5.55
C LYS A 18 -8.68 -19.23 4.36
N GLY A 19 -8.08 -18.97 3.19
CA GLY A 19 -8.82 -18.59 1.96
C GLY A 19 -9.33 -17.14 1.92
N LYS A 20 -9.14 -16.35 2.98
CA LYS A 20 -9.48 -14.92 3.01
C LYS A 20 -8.24 -14.05 2.81
N THR A 21 -8.40 -12.96 2.07
CA THR A 21 -7.34 -11.95 1.90
C THR A 21 -7.55 -10.85 2.94
N TYR A 22 -6.53 -10.62 3.76
CA TYR A 22 -6.50 -9.58 4.78
C TYR A 22 -5.60 -8.44 4.31
N LYS A 23 -6.14 -7.22 4.32
CA LYS A 23 -5.42 -5.99 4.02
C LYS A 23 -4.91 -5.37 5.33
N ARG A 24 -3.62 -5.02 5.38
CA ARG A 24 -3.00 -4.33 6.51
C ARG A 24 -2.24 -3.10 6.02
N LEU A 25 -2.41 -1.96 6.69
CA LEU A 25 -1.61 -0.75 6.44
C LEU A 25 -0.19 -0.94 7.01
N ASN A 26 0.83 -0.63 6.22
CA ASN A 26 2.21 -0.61 6.66
C ASN A 26 2.44 0.64 7.50
N ILE A 27 2.63 0.45 8.81
CA ILE A 27 2.84 1.55 9.75
C ILE A 27 4.32 1.96 9.73
N GLY A 28 4.60 3.20 9.35
CA GLY A 28 5.92 3.81 9.43
C GLY A 28 6.18 4.93 8.41
N GLY A 29 6.96 5.93 8.84
CA GLY A 29 7.60 6.96 8.01
C GLY A 29 6.73 7.53 6.87
N VAL A 30 7.28 7.48 5.66
CA VAL A 30 6.70 8.02 4.42
C VAL A 30 5.36 7.36 4.05
N ALA A 31 5.14 6.09 4.43
CA ALA A 31 3.93 5.37 4.05
C ALA A 31 2.67 5.93 4.72
N VAL A 32 2.77 6.37 5.99
CA VAL A 32 1.62 6.94 6.72
C VAL A 32 1.30 8.34 6.19
N VAL A 33 2.29 9.23 6.13
CA VAL A 33 2.11 10.63 5.69
C VAL A 33 1.54 10.70 4.27
N LEU A 34 2.08 9.91 3.34
CA LEU A 34 1.60 9.91 1.96
C LEU A 34 0.26 9.19 1.78
N ASN A 35 -0.07 8.25 2.66
CA ASN A 35 -1.39 7.61 2.64
C ASN A 35 -2.47 8.59 3.09
N ASP A 36 -2.20 9.41 4.09
CA ASP A 36 -3.13 10.46 4.54
C ASP A 36 -3.38 11.47 3.41
N LEU A 37 -2.31 11.93 2.75
CA LEU A 37 -2.42 12.82 1.57
C LEU A 37 -3.31 12.23 0.46
N ILE A 38 -3.08 10.96 0.07
CA ILE A 38 -3.91 10.31 -0.97
C ILE A 38 -5.35 10.09 -0.51
N THR A 39 -5.56 9.84 0.79
CA THR A 39 -6.91 9.61 1.34
C THR A 39 -7.73 10.90 1.36
N GLU A 40 -7.09 12.03 1.66
CA GLU A 40 -7.75 13.34 1.74
C GLU A 40 -7.94 13.99 0.36
N GLU A 41 -6.91 13.99 -0.47
CA GLU A 41 -6.89 14.74 -1.73
C GLU A 41 -7.22 13.91 -2.97
N GLY A 42 -7.18 12.58 -2.84
CA GLY A 42 -7.27 11.64 -3.94
C GLY A 42 -5.96 11.49 -4.72
N GLY A 43 -5.75 10.32 -5.29
CA GLY A 43 -4.55 10.04 -6.08
C GLY A 43 -4.37 8.58 -6.40
N THR A 44 -3.29 8.29 -7.11
CA THR A 44 -2.87 6.93 -7.46
C THR A 44 -1.52 6.62 -6.82
N TRP A 45 -1.45 5.48 -6.12
CA TRP A 45 -0.20 4.95 -5.63
C TRP A 45 0.33 3.89 -6.58
N VAL A 46 1.54 4.09 -7.10
CA VAL A 46 2.25 3.14 -7.95
C VAL A 46 3.44 2.58 -7.19
N CYS A 47 3.50 1.25 -7.09
CA CYS A 47 4.61 0.57 -6.43
C CYS A 47 4.87 -0.80 -7.04
N VAL A 48 6.06 -1.31 -6.83
CA VAL A 48 6.41 -2.68 -7.23
C VAL A 48 5.74 -3.67 -6.28
N GLY A 49 4.85 -4.50 -6.83
CA GLY A 49 4.27 -5.63 -6.11
C GLY A 49 5.34 -6.69 -5.86
N ARG A 50 5.67 -6.97 -4.59
CA ARG A 50 6.56 -8.08 -4.23
C ARG A 50 5.71 -9.30 -3.88
N TRP A 51 5.43 -10.14 -4.88
CA TRP A 51 4.82 -11.45 -4.64
C TRP A 51 5.84 -12.36 -3.97
N ARG A 52 5.59 -12.74 -2.72
CA ARG A 52 6.25 -13.89 -2.10
C ARG A 52 5.33 -15.08 -2.32
N GLY A 53 5.59 -15.84 -3.39
CA GLY A 53 4.94 -17.14 -3.59
C GLY A 53 5.19 -18.03 -2.38
N GLY A 54 4.12 -18.64 -1.87
CA GLY A 54 4.19 -19.53 -0.72
C GLY A 54 5.11 -20.72 -0.98
N GLN A 55 5.86 -21.09 0.06
CA GLN A 55 6.21 -22.48 0.32
C GLN A 55 4.92 -23.27 0.60
#